data_AF-A0A7T9Z639-F1
#
_entry.id   AF-A0A7T9Z639-F1
#
_cell.length_a   1.000
_cell.length_b   1.000
_cell.length_c   1.000
_cell.angle_alpha   90.00
_cell.angle_beta   90.00
_cell.angle_gamma   90.00
#
_symmetry.space_group_name_H-M   'P 1'
#
loop_
_entity.id
_entity.type
_entity.pdbx_description
1 polymer ?
#
loop_
_entity_poly.entity_id
_entity_poly.type
_entity_poly.pdbx_seq_one_letter_code
_entity_poly.pdbx_strand_id
1 'polypeptide(L)'
;MIFEIINPSDACTLEAFDHEVASIACCLIGSGKYALKGIDTDLEVPLFIFGDHDEWFTEKFNKDLEQSIEFIKANKLDELVACLNSVLIGGAESRASFNKGLDLIDDPIKKEEWRQHWLDERRSSLNNICARAWDYAKHFEGLSQGGES
;
A
#
# COMPACT_ATOMS: atom_id res chain seq x y z
N MET A 1 -0.20 9.65 6.46
CA MET A 1 1.19 9.21 6.69
C MET A 1 1.70 8.60 5.41
N ILE A 2 2.96 8.84 5.07
CA ILE A 2 3.61 8.33 3.86
C ILE A 2 4.76 7.42 4.28
N PHE A 3 4.83 6.27 3.63
CA PHE A 3 5.87 5.28 3.87
C PHE A 3 6.64 4.98 2.58
N GLU A 4 7.95 4.76 2.72
CA GLU A 4 8.77 4.08 1.73
C GLU A 4 8.65 2.56 1.91
N ILE A 5 8.48 1.85 0.80
CA ILE A 5 8.43 0.38 0.77
C ILE A 5 9.85 -0.13 0.55
N ILE A 6 10.45 -0.68 1.61
CA ILE A 6 11.79 -1.25 1.57
C ILE A 6 11.71 -2.62 0.88
N ASN A 7 12.30 -2.71 -0.32
CA ASN A 7 12.20 -3.87 -1.19
C ASN A 7 13.44 -3.96 -2.12
N PRO A 8 13.73 -5.11 -2.75
CA PRO A 8 14.90 -5.29 -3.62
C PRO A 8 14.70 -4.83 -5.08
N SER A 9 13.55 -4.26 -5.43
CA SER A 9 13.13 -3.84 -6.78
C SER A 9 13.07 -2.31 -6.89
N ASP A 10 12.16 -1.76 -7.71
CA ASP A 10 11.99 -0.32 -7.83
C ASP A 10 11.51 0.29 -6.51
N ALA A 11 12.06 1.45 -6.17
CA ALA A 11 11.59 2.24 -5.03
C ALA A 11 10.10 2.53 -5.19
N CYS A 12 9.32 2.32 -4.13
CA CYS A 12 7.89 2.59 -4.12
C CYS A 12 7.53 3.24 -2.79
N THR A 13 6.44 3.99 -2.80
CA THR A 13 5.85 4.60 -1.60
C THR A 13 4.38 4.24 -1.49
N LEU A 14 3.82 4.35 -0.30
CA LEU A 14 2.38 4.26 -0.05
C LEU A 14 1.94 5.33 0.95
N GLU A 15 0.65 5.62 0.96
CA GLU A 15 -0.02 6.49 1.93
C GLU A 15 -1.01 5.68 2.76
N ALA A 16 -1.10 5.98 4.05
CA ALA A 16 -2.06 5.37 4.94
C ALA A 16 -2.53 6.36 6.01
N PHE A 17 -3.78 6.16 6.45
CA PHE A 17 -4.37 6.89 7.58
C PHE A 17 -4.04 6.23 8.93
N ASP A 18 -3.71 4.93 8.92
CA ASP A 18 -3.57 4.08 10.08
C ASP A 18 -2.36 3.15 9.93
N HIS A 19 -1.64 2.88 11.03
CA HIS A 19 -0.42 2.06 10.99
C HIS A 19 -0.73 0.58 10.73
N GLU A 20 -1.80 0.04 11.31
CA GLU A 20 -2.21 -1.35 11.13
C GLU A 20 -2.62 -1.58 9.66
N VAL A 21 -3.34 -0.62 9.05
CA VAL A 21 -3.65 -0.63 7.61
C VAL A 21 -2.38 -0.66 6.75
N ALA A 22 -1.39 0.19 7.04
CA ALA A 22 -0.12 0.21 6.32
C ALA A 22 0.64 -1.12 6.45
N SER A 23 0.66 -1.70 7.65
CA SER A 23 1.28 -3.01 7.92
C SER A 23 0.62 -4.14 7.15
N ILE A 24 -0.72 -4.20 7.14
CA ILE A 24 -1.45 -5.20 6.37
C ILE A 24 -1.21 -5.02 4.87
N ALA A 25 -1.28 -3.79 4.36
CA ALA A 25 -0.97 -3.52 2.95
C ALA A 25 0.43 -4.04 2.60
N CYS A 26 1.46 -3.70 3.39
CA CYS A 26 2.84 -4.16 3.19
C CYS A 26 2.95 -5.69 3.17
N CYS A 27 2.31 -6.38 4.11
CA CYS A 27 2.29 -7.85 4.15
C CYS A 27 1.68 -8.44 2.89
N LEU A 28 0.58 -7.89 2.37
CA LEU A 28 -0.09 -8.37 1.16
C LEU A 28 0.78 -8.20 -0.09
N ILE A 29 1.29 -6.99 -0.34
CA ILE A 29 2.09 -6.70 -1.55
C ILE A 29 3.48 -7.36 -1.53
N GLY A 30 4.08 -7.50 -0.34
CA GLY A 30 5.39 -8.12 -0.16
C GLY A 30 5.35 -9.62 0.12
N SER A 31 4.17 -10.19 0.33
CA SER A 31 4.01 -11.55 0.89
C SER A 31 4.88 -11.74 2.14
N GLY A 32 4.86 -10.74 3.04
CA GLY A 32 5.67 -10.68 4.27
C GLY A 32 7.16 -10.31 4.07
N LYS A 33 7.65 -10.14 2.84
CA LYS A 33 9.08 -9.94 2.55
C LYS A 33 9.50 -8.48 2.35
N TYR A 34 8.60 -7.53 2.57
CA TYR A 34 8.87 -6.10 2.49
C TYR A 34 8.76 -5.46 3.86
N ALA A 35 9.43 -4.32 4.02
CA ALA A 35 9.37 -3.48 5.21
C ALA A 35 8.80 -2.11 4.83
N LEU A 36 8.34 -1.34 5.82
CA LEU A 36 7.97 0.07 5.64
C LEU A 36 8.85 0.95 6.51
N LYS A 37 9.23 2.10 5.97
CA LYS A 37 9.85 3.18 6.73
C LYS A 37 9.05 4.47 6.53
N GLY A 38 8.63 5.10 7.63
CA GLY A 38 7.93 6.38 7.57
C GLY A 38 8.81 7.48 6.94
N ILE A 39 8.18 8.29 6.09
CA ILE A 39 8.80 9.47 5.46
C ILE A 39 8.44 10.73 6.25
N ASP A 40 7.17 10.85 6.64
CA ASP A 40 6.60 11.96 7.40
C ASP A 40 6.16 11.56 8.83
N THR A 41 6.58 10.36 9.26
CA THR A 41 6.24 9.75 10.54
C THR A 41 7.40 8.88 11.02
N ASP A 42 7.50 8.66 12.34
CA ASP A 42 8.51 7.78 12.95
C ASP A 42 8.08 6.31 12.96
N LEU A 43 6.93 5.98 12.36
CA LEU A 43 6.42 4.62 12.28
C LEU A 43 7.16 3.78 11.24
N GLU A 44 7.26 2.49 11.49
CA GLU A 44 7.88 1.51 10.60
C GLU A 44 7.18 0.16 10.66
N VAL A 45 7.43 -0.67 9.67
CA VAL A 45 7.07 -2.09 9.66
C VAL A 45 8.36 -2.83 9.35
N PRO A 46 8.84 -3.72 10.23
CA PRO A 46 10.10 -4.41 10.00
C PRO A 46 9.97 -5.41 8.85
N LEU A 47 11.12 -5.85 8.35
CA LEU A 47 11.17 -7.04 7.51
C LEU A 47 10.94 -8.25 8.42
N PHE A 48 9.91 -9.03 8.15
CA PHE A 48 9.63 -10.25 8.90
C PHE A 48 10.53 -11.39 8.44
N ILE A 49 11.42 -11.86 9.31
CA ILE A 49 12.33 -12.96 9.03
C ILE A 49 11.96 -14.13 9.95
N PHE A 50 11.63 -15.28 9.35
CA PHE A 50 11.26 -16.52 10.04
C PHE A 50 9.90 -16.54 10.77
N GLY A 51 8.93 -15.71 10.36
CA GLY A 51 7.55 -15.81 10.86
C GLY A 51 7.29 -15.05 12.16
N ASP A 52 8.11 -14.03 12.45
CA ASP A 52 7.99 -13.05 13.54
C ASP A 52 6.84 -12.04 13.36
N HIS A 53 6.04 -12.16 12.29
CA HIS A 53 4.92 -11.25 12.05
C HIS A 53 3.88 -11.30 13.18
N ASP A 54 3.50 -12.49 13.66
CA ASP A 54 2.43 -12.59 14.67
C ASP A 54 2.84 -11.97 16.02
N GLU A 55 4.10 -12.15 16.41
CA GLU A 55 4.67 -11.52 17.60
C GLU A 55 4.63 -10.00 17.46
N TRP A 56 5.14 -9.46 16.36
CA TRP A 56 5.16 -8.03 16.13
C TRP A 56 3.76 -7.41 16.04
N PHE A 57 2.83 -8.05 15.33
CA PHE A 57 1.44 -7.59 15.25
C PHE A 57 0.77 -7.62 16.62
N THR A 58 1.01 -8.67 17.42
CA THR A 58 0.47 -8.78 18.78
C THR A 58 1.00 -7.66 19.67
N GLU A 59 2.29 -7.38 19.63
CA GLU A 59 2.91 -6.30 20.40
C GLU A 59 2.41 -4.91 19.99
N LYS A 60 2.18 -4.68 18.69
CA LYS A 60 1.80 -3.36 18.16
C LYS A 60 0.30 -3.09 18.22
N PHE A 61 -0.52 -4.09 17.95
CA PHE A 61 -1.95 -3.92 17.72
C PHE A 61 -2.83 -4.84 18.58
N ASN A 62 -2.23 -5.62 19.49
CA ASN A 62 -2.90 -6.57 20.36
C ASN A 62 -3.75 -7.60 19.59
N LYS A 63 -3.29 -7.97 18.38
CA LYS A 63 -3.89 -8.93 17.45
C LYS A 63 -2.76 -9.59 16.67
N ASP A 64 -2.85 -10.87 16.34
CA ASP A 64 -1.92 -11.49 15.38
C ASP A 64 -2.18 -10.98 13.94
N LEU A 65 -1.41 -11.47 12.96
CA LEU A 65 -1.58 -11.03 11.58
C LEU A 65 -2.97 -11.38 11.02
N GLU A 66 -3.46 -12.59 11.27
CA GLU A 66 -4.74 -13.07 10.73
C GLU A 66 -5.91 -12.27 11.33
N GLN A 67 -5.92 -12.08 12.65
CA GLN A 67 -6.89 -11.27 13.36
C GLN A 67 -6.87 -9.81 12.89
N SER A 68 -5.69 -9.26 12.61
CA SER A 68 -5.55 -7.91 12.07
C SER A 68 -6.13 -7.82 10.66
N ILE A 69 -5.89 -8.82 9.80
CA ILE A 69 -6.51 -8.89 8.45
C ILE A 69 -8.03 -8.92 8.56
N GLU A 70 -8.59 -9.80 9.41
CA GLU A 70 -10.04 -9.90 9.61
C GLU A 70 -10.63 -8.60 10.14
N PHE A 71 -9.98 -7.99 11.13
CA PHE A 71 -10.40 -6.72 11.71
C PHE A 71 -10.42 -5.60 10.66
N ILE A 72 -9.34 -5.44 9.88
CA ILE A 72 -9.27 -4.42 8.83
C ILE A 72 -10.33 -4.68 7.75
N LYS A 73 -10.51 -5.93 7.30
CA LYS A 73 -11.53 -6.25 6.30
C LYS A 73 -12.95 -5.96 6.77
N ALA A 74 -13.24 -6.14 8.06
CA ALA A 74 -14.57 -5.90 8.62
C ALA A 74 -14.83 -4.42 8.98
N ASN A 75 -13.80 -3.64 9.30
CA ASN A 75 -13.97 -2.32 9.91
C ASN A 75 -13.30 -1.16 9.16
N LYS A 76 -12.29 -1.44 8.34
CA LYS A 76 -11.43 -0.44 7.68
C LYS A 76 -11.12 -0.79 6.23
N LEU A 77 -12.04 -1.48 5.55
CA LEU A 77 -11.83 -1.97 4.18
C LEU A 77 -11.54 -0.83 3.21
N ASP A 78 -12.28 0.28 3.31
CA ASP A 78 -12.09 1.46 2.45
C ASP A 78 -10.71 2.11 2.66
N GLU A 79 -10.21 2.14 3.90
CA GLU A 79 -8.87 2.65 4.20
C GLU A 79 -7.78 1.74 3.62
N LEU A 80 -7.97 0.42 3.67
CA LEU A 80 -7.06 -0.54 3.05
C LEU A 80 -7.05 -0.39 1.53
N VAL A 81 -8.22 -0.24 0.91
CA VAL A 81 -8.36 0.02 -0.53
C VAL A 81 -7.64 1.31 -0.91
N ALA A 82 -7.88 2.40 -0.17
CA ALA A 82 -7.22 3.68 -0.42
C ALA A 82 -5.69 3.57 -0.28
N CYS A 83 -5.22 2.85 0.75
CA CYS A 83 -3.80 2.60 0.97
C CYS A 83 -3.17 1.83 -0.20
N LEU A 84 -3.79 0.74 -0.63
CA LEU A 84 -3.31 -0.07 -1.76
C LEU A 84 -3.34 0.71 -3.08
N ASN A 85 -4.38 1.52 -3.31
CA ASN A 85 -4.46 2.40 -4.47
C ASN A 85 -3.40 3.51 -4.43
N SER A 86 -2.99 3.97 -3.25
CA SER A 86 -1.98 5.02 -3.14
C SER A 86 -0.55 4.57 -3.53
N VAL A 87 -0.30 3.26 -3.68
CA VAL A 87 1.04 2.73 -3.98
C VAL A 87 1.54 3.33 -5.30
N LEU A 88 2.73 3.94 -5.25
CA LEU A 88 3.32 4.71 -6.34
C LEU A 88 4.81 4.40 -6.48
N ILE A 89 5.27 4.28 -7.73
CA ILE A 89 6.69 4.14 -8.04
C ILE A 89 7.46 5.45 -7.83
N GLY A 90 8.62 5.35 -7.19
CA GLY A 90 9.49 6.45 -6.79
C GLY A 90 9.42 6.76 -5.29
N GLY A 91 10.41 7.53 -4.83
CA GLY A 91 10.51 8.01 -3.44
C GLY A 91 9.70 9.27 -3.16
N ALA A 92 9.99 9.92 -2.03
CA ALA A 92 9.27 11.10 -1.53
C ALA A 92 9.15 12.24 -2.56
N GLU A 93 10.26 12.64 -3.19
CA GLU A 93 10.26 13.73 -4.18
C GLU A 93 9.44 13.39 -5.44
N SER A 94 9.52 12.13 -5.87
CA SER A 94 8.73 11.60 -6.99
C SER A 94 7.24 11.64 -6.68
N ARG A 95 6.83 11.25 -5.47
CA ARG A 95 5.43 11.34 -5.02
C ARG A 95 4.91 12.77 -5.01
N ALA A 96 5.69 13.71 -4.47
CA ALA A 96 5.30 15.12 -4.48
C ALA A 96 5.10 15.66 -5.92
N SER A 97 5.95 15.23 -6.86
CA SER A 97 5.84 15.60 -8.27
C SER A 97 4.64 14.95 -8.95
N PHE A 98 4.38 13.67 -8.67
CA PHE A 98 3.21 12.94 -9.16
C PHE A 98 1.91 13.61 -8.70
N ASN A 99 1.80 13.91 -7.41
CA ASN A 99 0.60 14.53 -6.82
C ASN A 99 0.33 15.91 -7.43
N LYS A 100 1.37 16.75 -7.63
CA LYS A 100 1.23 18.02 -8.34
C LYS A 100 0.67 17.87 -9.76
N GLY A 101 1.08 16.82 -10.48
CA GLY A 101 0.54 16.52 -11.80
C GLY A 101 -0.91 16.06 -11.72
N LEU A 102 -1.22 15.17 -10.77
CA LEU A 102 -2.55 14.61 -10.55
C LEU A 102 -3.59 15.68 -10.16
N ASP A 103 -3.18 16.68 -9.38
CA ASP A 103 -4.02 17.81 -8.95
C ASP A 103 -4.49 18.71 -10.11
N LEU A 104 -3.79 18.65 -11.25
CA LEU A 104 -4.14 19.42 -12.46
C LEU A 104 -5.11 18.66 -13.39
N ILE A 105 -5.49 17.43 -13.03
CA ILE A 105 -6.33 16.56 -13.85
C ILE A 105 -7.69 16.43 -13.14
N ASP A 106 -8.79 16.86 -13.77
CA ASP A 106 -10.13 16.69 -13.20
C ASP A 106 -10.76 15.34 -13.55
N ASP A 107 -10.47 14.84 -14.76
CA ASP A 107 -11.08 13.64 -15.33
C ASP A 107 -10.51 12.36 -14.68
N PRO A 108 -11.34 11.53 -14.01
CA PRO A 108 -10.89 10.29 -13.38
C PRO A 108 -10.22 9.31 -14.35
N ILE A 109 -10.65 9.26 -15.61
CA ILE A 109 -10.04 8.38 -16.61
C ILE A 109 -8.61 8.85 -16.89
N LYS A 110 -8.42 10.16 -17.06
CA LYS A 110 -7.10 10.74 -17.29
C LYS A 110 -6.18 10.63 -16.07
N LYS A 111 -6.73 10.63 -14.85
CA LYS A 111 -5.96 10.36 -13.63
C LYS A 111 -5.37 8.95 -13.64
N GLU A 112 -6.17 7.97 -14.05
CA GLU A 112 -5.70 6.60 -14.18
C GLU A 112 -4.70 6.46 -15.34
N GLU A 113 -4.93 7.09 -16.49
CA GLU A 113 -3.95 7.14 -17.58
C GLU A 113 -2.61 7.75 -17.13
N TRP A 114 -2.66 8.85 -16.37
CA TRP A 114 -1.46 9.47 -15.79
C TRP A 114 -0.70 8.53 -14.85
N ARG A 115 -1.42 7.81 -13.99
CA ARG A 115 -0.85 6.82 -13.08
C ARG A 115 -0.18 5.66 -13.83
N GLN A 116 -0.82 5.13 -14.87
CA GLN A 116 -0.25 4.08 -15.72
C GLN A 116 0.99 4.59 -16.47
N HIS A 117 0.91 5.77 -17.08
CA HIS A 117 2.03 6.39 -17.77
C HIS A 117 3.23 6.62 -16.84
N TRP A 118 2.98 7.15 -15.64
CA TRP A 118 4.02 7.36 -14.63
C TRP A 118 4.75 6.06 -14.27
N LEU A 119 3.99 4.97 -14.11
CA LEU A 119 4.53 3.65 -13.83
C LEU A 119 5.38 3.12 -14.99
N ASP A 120 4.85 3.15 -16.21
CA ASP A 120 5.51 2.61 -17.40
C ASP A 120 6.83 3.31 -17.72
N GLU A 121 6.92 4.62 -17.49
CA GLU A 121 8.16 5.37 -17.70
C GLU A 121 9.28 5.05 -16.69
N ARG A 122 8.92 4.60 -15.49
CA ARG A 122 9.84 4.48 -14.35
C ARG A 122 10.16 3.06 -13.94
N ARG A 123 9.27 2.12 -14.24
CA ARG A 123 9.43 0.72 -13.83
C ARG A 123 10.59 0.09 -14.58
N SER A 124 11.57 -0.37 -13.83
CA SER A 124 12.71 -1.11 -14.37
C SER A 124 12.69 -2.60 -13.96
N SER A 125 11.99 -2.93 -12.88
CA SER A 125 11.90 -4.28 -12.34
C SER A 125 10.77 -5.09 -12.94
N LEU A 126 10.98 -6.40 -13.08
CA LEU A 126 9.93 -7.38 -13.39
C LEU A 126 8.88 -7.47 -12.29
N ASN A 127 9.25 -7.18 -11.04
CA ASN A 127 8.32 -7.16 -9.92
C ASN A 127 7.54 -5.84 -9.92
N ASN A 128 6.36 -5.85 -10.54
CA ASN A 128 5.47 -4.70 -10.55
C ASN A 128 4.68 -4.59 -9.24
N ILE A 129 5.29 -3.98 -8.22
CA ILE A 129 4.70 -3.78 -6.89
C ILE A 129 3.43 -2.92 -6.98
N CYS A 130 3.46 -1.87 -7.81
CA CYS A 130 2.33 -0.97 -8.01
C CYS A 130 1.12 -1.73 -8.56
N ALA A 131 1.27 -2.43 -9.69
CA ALA A 131 0.16 -3.19 -10.27
C ALA A 131 -0.41 -4.23 -9.30
N ARG A 132 0.47 -4.96 -8.59
CA ARG A 132 0.02 -5.93 -7.56
C ARG A 132 -0.83 -5.26 -6.48
N ALA A 133 -0.40 -4.10 -5.98
CA ALA A 133 -1.17 -3.35 -4.99
C ALA A 133 -2.55 -2.97 -5.52
N TRP A 134 -2.61 -2.47 -6.75
CA TRP A 134 -3.85 -2.01 -7.38
C TRP A 134 -4.79 -3.17 -7.70
N ASP A 135 -4.27 -4.35 -8.04
CA ASP A 135 -5.06 -5.56 -8.21
C ASP A 135 -5.69 -6.02 -6.89
N TYR A 136 -4.96 -5.93 -5.76
CA TYR A 136 -5.55 -6.16 -4.43
C TYR A 136 -6.64 -5.13 -4.12
N ALA A 137 -6.41 -3.85 -4.41
CA ALA A 137 -7.42 -2.80 -4.19
C ALA A 137 -8.72 -3.11 -4.95
N LYS A 138 -8.62 -3.41 -6.25
CA LYS A 138 -9.78 -3.81 -7.08
C LYS A 138 -10.50 -5.04 -6.55
N HIS A 139 -9.74 -6.04 -6.10
CA HIS A 139 -10.33 -7.24 -5.49
C HIS A 139 -11.15 -6.90 -4.24
N PHE A 140 -10.62 -6.06 -3.35
CA PHE A 140 -11.31 -5.64 -2.14
C PHE A 140 -12.49 -4.70 -2.39
N GLU A 141 -12.40 -3.80 -3.37
CA GLU A 141 -13.53 -2.97 -3.83
C GLU A 141 -14.71 -3.85 -4.29
N GLY A 142 -14.43 -4.93 -5.02
CA GLY A 142 -15.44 -5.89 -5.44
C GLY A 142 -16.13 -6.63 -4.28
N LEU A 143 -15.42 -6.86 -3.16
CA LEU A 143 -16.01 -7.44 -1.95
C LEU A 143 -16.96 -6.48 -1.23
N SER A 144 -16.64 -5.17 -1.23
CA SER A 144 -17.49 -4.14 -0.65
C SER A 144 -18.82 -4.02 -1.38
N GLN A 145 -18.81 -4.13 -2.72
CA GLN A 145 -20.01 -4.03 -3.55
C GLN A 145 -20.84 -5.33 -3.62
N GLY A 146 -20.24 -6.49 -3.35
CA GLY A 146 -20.92 -7.79 -3.35
C GLY A 146 -21.58 -8.21 -2.03
N GLY A 147 -21.43 -7.41 -0.97
CA GLY A 147 -22.03 -7.65 0.35
C GLY A 147 -23.47 -7.12 0.50
N GLU A 148 -23.97 -6.37 -0.48
CA GLU A 148 -25.36 -5.97 -0.60
C GLU A 148 -26.10 -6.92 -1.55
N SER A 149 -26.51 -8.10 -1.08
CA SER A 149 -27.39 -9.03 -1.81
C SER A 149 -28.28 -9.82 -0.87
#